data_AF-A0A3D3P4C4-F1
#
_entry.id   AF-A0A3D3P4C4-F1
#
_cell.length_a   1.000
_cell.length_b   1.000
_cell.length_c   1.000
_cell.angle_alpha   90.00
_cell.angle_beta   90.00
_cell.angle_gamma   90.00
#
_symmetry.space_group_name_H-M   'P 1'
#
loop_
_entity.id
_entity.type
_entity.pdbx_description
1 polymer ?
#
loop_
_entity_poly.entity_id
_entity_poly.type
_entity_poly.pdbx_seq_one_letter_code
_entity_poly.pdbx_strand_id
1 'polypeptide(L)' 'MKLVCLGLNHETAPVEVRERFALLDGALDGETESLVSSDDVLEGVVLSTCNRTEYYAVVNGGTGVTDLKNWICQ' A
#
# COMPACT_ATOMS: atom_id res chain seq x y z
N MET A 1 0.75 -6.44 -17.00
CA MET A 1 1.56 -5.95 -15.88
C MET A 1 1.45 -4.44 -15.80
N LYS A 2 1.15 -3.90 -14.63
CA LYS A 2 1.11 -2.46 -14.37
C LYS A 2 1.82 -2.17 -13.05
N LEU A 3 2.71 -1.18 -13.04
CA LEU A 3 3.21 -0.61 -11.80
C LEU A 3 2.17 0.39 -11.28
N VAL A 4 1.73 0.20 -10.04
CA VAL A 4 0.79 1.08 -9.37
C VAL A 4 1.36 1.57 -8.06
N CYS A 5 0.99 2.80 -7.70
CA CYS A 5 1.24 3.38 -6.40
C CYS A 5 -0.13 3.74 -5.81
N LEU A 6 -0.42 3.22 -4.63
CA LEU A 6 -1.64 3.53 -3.89
C LEU A 6 -1.27 3.97 -2.49
N GLY A 7 -1.91 5.02 -1.98
CA GLY A 7 -1.57 5.54 -0.67
C GLY A 7 -2.01 6.97 -0.48
N LEU A 8 -1.36 7.62 0.49
CA LEU A 8 -1.70 8.93 0.99
C LEU A 8 -0.44 9.67 1.40
N ASN A 9 -0.46 10.99 1.21
CA ASN A 9 0.65 11.85 1.52
C ASN A 9 0.18 13.21 2.07
N HIS A 10 1.12 14.00 2.55
CA HIS A 10 0.86 15.32 3.16
C HIS A 10 0.21 16.35 2.23
N GLU A 11 0.24 16.17 0.90
CA GLU A 11 -0.40 17.08 -0.05
C GLU A 11 -1.90 16.80 -0.17
N THR A 12 -2.32 15.55 0.03
CA THR A 12 -3.71 15.10 -0.22
C THR A 12 -4.45 14.67 1.04
N ALA A 13 -3.75 14.39 2.14
CA ALA A 13 -4.34 13.91 3.39
C ALA A 13 -3.83 14.69 4.62
N PRO A 14 -4.74 15.16 5.50
CA PRO A 14 -4.36 15.81 6.74
C PRO A 14 -3.69 14.82 7.70
N VAL A 15 -2.96 15.33 8.69
CA VAL A 15 -2.11 14.51 9.57
C VAL A 15 -2.91 13.45 10.33
N GLU A 16 -4.12 13.77 10.79
CA GLU A 16 -4.98 12.87 11.55
C GLU A 16 -5.47 11.67 10.74
N VAL A 17 -5.52 11.80 9.40
CA VAL A 17 -5.80 10.68 8.49
C VAL A 17 -4.54 9.86 8.29
N ARG A 18 -3.39 10.51 8.09
CA ARG A 18 -2.11 9.82 7.85
C ARG A 18 -1.64 9.00 9.05
N GLU A 19 -1.87 9.47 10.26
CA GLU A 19 -1.55 8.74 11.49
C GLU A 19 -2.29 7.40 11.60
N ARG A 20 -3.50 7.29 11.03
CA ARG A 20 -4.25 6.02 11.01
C ARG A 20 -3.69 4.99 10.05
N PHE A 21 -2.89 5.42 9.08
CA PHE A 21 -2.21 4.59 8.10
C PHE A 21 -0.70 4.51 8.36
N ALA A 22 -0.21 5.07 9.46
CA ALA A 22 1.21 5.00 9.80
C ALA A 22 1.53 3.57 10.26
N LEU A 23 2.52 2.96 9.63
CA LEU A 23 3.02 1.65 10.02
C LEU A 23 4.22 1.85 10.95
N LEU A 24 4.22 1.15 12.08
CA LEU A 24 5.38 1.10 12.97
C LEU A 24 6.44 0.17 12.38
N ASP A 25 7.72 0.40 12.69
CA ASP A 25 8.84 -0.35 12.10
C ASP A 25 8.69 -1.88 12.22
N GLY A 26 8.10 -2.37 13.31
CA GLY A 26 7.84 -3.81 13.50
C GLY A 26 6.69 -4.41 12.69
N ALA A 27 5.89 -3.57 12.01
CA ALA A 27 4.76 -4.00 11.19
C ALA A 27 5.06 -4.01 9.69
N LEU A 28 6.12 -3.31 9.24
CA LEU A 28 6.43 -3.15 7.81
C LEU A 28 6.69 -4.48 7.09
N ASP A 29 7.43 -5.39 7.72
CA ASP A 29 7.73 -6.71 7.14
C ASP A 29 6.43 -7.52 6.95
N GLY A 30 5.60 -7.60 7.98
CA GLY A 30 4.31 -8.31 7.91
C GLY A 30 3.32 -7.68 6.93
N GLU A 31 3.30 -6.36 6.84
CA GLU A 31 2.47 -5.64 5.87
C GLU A 31 2.93 -5.88 4.44
N THR A 32 4.25 -5.89 4.22
CA THR A 32 4.83 -6.19 2.90
C THR A 32 4.59 -7.64 2.50
N GLU A 33 4.73 -8.59 3.44
CA GLU A 33 4.39 -10.00 3.22
C GLU A 33 2.89 -10.19 2.90
N SER A 34 2.01 -9.50 3.63
CA SER A 34 0.57 -9.48 3.37
C SER A 34 0.25 -8.94 1.97
N LEU A 35 0.88 -7.84 1.56
CA LEU A 35 0.73 -7.24 0.24
C LEU A 35 1.08 -8.23 -0.88
N VAL A 36 2.25 -8.88 -0.79
CA VAL A 36 2.71 -9.82 -1.84
C VAL A 36 2.01 -11.18 -1.78
N SER A 37 1.26 -11.47 -0.71
CA SER A 37 0.41 -12.66 -0.64
C SER A 37 -0.91 -12.52 -1.41
N SER A 38 -1.23 -11.32 -1.90
CA SER A 38 -2.39 -11.08 -2.76
C SER A 38 -2.20 -11.69 -4.15
N ASP A 39 -3.20 -12.45 -4.63
CA ASP A 39 -3.13 -13.23 -5.88
C ASP A 39 -2.74 -12.40 -7.13
N ASP A 40 -3.08 -11.12 -7.15
CA ASP A 40 -2.84 -10.24 -8.29
C ASP A 40 -1.57 -9.38 -8.16
N VAL A 41 -0.85 -9.46 -7.05
CA VAL A 41 0.40 -8.74 -6.79
C VAL A 41 1.59 -9.66 -7.09
N LEU A 42 2.45 -9.22 -8.03
CA LEU A 42 3.68 -9.94 -8.39
C LEU A 42 4.87 -9.51 -7.54
N GLU A 43 4.96 -8.21 -7.28
CA GLU A 43 6.02 -7.56 -6.51
C GLU A 43 5.39 -6.41 -5.74
N GLY A 44 5.88 -6.16 -4.53
CA GLY A 44 5.33 -5.13 -3.65
C GLY A 44 6.39 -4.53 -2.73
N VAL A 45 6.26 -3.24 -2.43
CA VAL A 45 6.99 -2.57 -1.36
C VAL A 45 6.09 -1.57 -0.66
N VAL A 46 6.21 -1.52 0.67
CA VAL A 46 5.49 -0.59 1.53
C VAL A 46 6.45 0.50 2.02
N LEU A 47 6.06 1.76 1.84
CA LEU A 47 6.80 2.93 2.31
C LEU A 47 5.94 3.68 3.32
N SER A 48 6.33 3.68 4.59
CA SER A 48 5.67 4.49 5.62
C SER A 48 6.67 5.45 6.27
N THR A 49 6.32 6.73 6.30
CA THR A 49 7.09 7.82 6.91
C THR A 49 6.14 8.81 7.56
N CYS A 50 6.66 9.84 8.22
CA CYS A 50 5.83 10.92 8.77
C CYS A 50 5.03 11.70 7.72
N ASN A 51 5.37 11.63 6.42
CA ASN A 51 4.75 12.43 5.37
C ASN A 51 3.89 11.62 4.39
N ARG A 52 4.01 10.29 4.39
CA ARG A 52 3.31 9.40 3.47
C ARG A 52 3.25 7.97 3.98
N THR A 53 2.18 7.27 3.61
CA THR A 53 2.13 5.81 3.57
C THR A 53 1.69 5.41 2.17
N GLU A 54 2.54 4.64 1.47
CA GLU A 54 2.36 4.27 0.08
C GLU A 54 2.70 2.79 -0.14
N TYR A 55 1.89 2.14 -0.97
CA TYR A 55 2.01 0.78 -1.43
C TYR A 55 2.35 0.84 -2.92
N TYR A 56 3.55 0.40 -3.26
CA TYR A 56 3.97 0.25 -4.64
C TYR A 56 3.86 -1.22 -5.01
N ALA A 57 3.17 -1.54 -6.10
CA ALA A 57 2.96 -2.91 -6.52
C ALA A 57 3.01 -3.07 -8.03
N VAL A 58 3.57 -4.20 -8.47
CA VAL A 58 3.41 -4.68 -9.85
C VAL A 58 2.23 -5.64 -9.84
N VAL A 59 1.15 -5.29 -10.55
CA VAL A 59 -0.06 -6.11 -10.62
C VAL A 59 -0.24 -6.78 -11.98
N ASN A 60 -0.85 -7.97 -11.95
CA ASN A 60 -1.35 -8.62 -13.15
C ASN A 60 -2.46 -7.78 -13.81
N GLY A 61 -2.55 -7.85 -15.14
CA GLY A 61 -3.61 -7.13 -15.87
C GLY A 61 -4.98 -7.78 -15.59
N GLY A 62 -6.04 -6.97 -15.50
CA GLY A 62 -7.37 -7.44 -15.11
C GLY A 62 -7.91 -6.63 -13.94
N THR A 63 -8.12 -7.29 -12.79
CA THR A 63 -8.70 -6.72 -11.56
C THR A 63 -7.67 -6.26 -10.53
N GLY A 64 -6.38 -6.57 -10.69
CA GLY A 64 -5.37 -6.35 -9.64
C GLY A 64 -5.25 -4.95 -9.04
N VAL A 65 -5.61 -3.88 -9.79
CA VAL A 65 -5.69 -2.53 -9.21
C VAL A 65 -6.87 -2.37 -8.25
N THR A 66 -8.02 -2.98 -8.59
CA THR A 66 -9.22 -3.02 -7.75
C THR A 66 -8.99 -3.90 -6.53
N ASP A 67 -8.32 -5.04 -6.69
CA ASP A 67 -8.04 -5.96 -5.59
C ASP A 67 -7.06 -5.34 -4.58
N LEU A 68 -6.01 -4.67 -5.07
CA LEU A 68 -5.11 -3.89 -4.22
C LEU A 68 -5.84 -2.77 -3.46
N LYS A 69 -6.75 -2.05 -4.13
CA LYS A 69 -7.59 -1.03 -3.46
C LYS A 69 -8.44 -1.63 -2.35
N ASN A 70 -9.08 -2.76 -2.61
CA ASN A 70 -9.91 -3.45 -1.64
C ASN A 70 -9.09 -3.94 -0.44
N TRP A 71 -7.90 -4.49 -0.68
CA TRP A 71 -6.98 -4.95 0.37
C TRP A 71 -6.55 -3.80 1.31
N ILE A 72 -6.17 -2.63 0.77
CA ILE A 72 -5.74 -1.47 1.58
C ILE A 72 -6.88 -0.88 2.43
N CYS A 73 -8.13 -1.02 2.00
CA CYS A 73 -9.29 -0.40 2.65
C CYS A 73 -10.06 -1.31 3.61
N GLN A 74 -9.56 -2.53 3.86
CA GLN A 74 -10.10 -3.46 4.87
C GLN A 74 -9.68 -3.05 6.28
#